data_AF-A0A8J4DL25-F1
#
_entry.id   AF-A0A8J4DL25-F1
#
_cell.length_a   1.000
_cell.length_b   1.000
_cell.length_c   1.000
_cell.angle_alpha   90.00
_cell.angle_beta   90.00
_cell.angle_gamma   90.00
#
_symmetry.space_group_name_H-M   'P 1'
#
loop_
_entity.id
_entity.type
_entity.pdbx_description
1 polymer ?
#
loop_
_entity_poly.entity_id
_entity_poly.type
_entity_poly.pdbx_seq_one_letter_code
_entity_poly.pdbx_strand_id
1 'polypeptide(L)'
;MPDESTVEVVTAALDTERRKWVALADDLSAVQKNVDRLTLDVTAFFCGDPTSMSLAPTYEKFRAYLAARLAEGRAEFGEIAGALQRIADDYDGSDSVSAARLDSYYGRFDLPGEVEG
;
A
#
# COMPACT_ATOMS: atom_id res chain seq x y z
N MET A 1 -17.53 -11.97 -20.32
CA MET A 1 -17.07 -10.58 -20.14
C MET A 1 -17.70 -10.12 -18.84
N PRO A 2 -16.92 -9.70 -17.82
CA PRO A 2 -17.51 -9.13 -16.61
C PRO A 2 -18.33 -7.89 -17.00
N ASP A 3 -19.46 -7.70 -16.34
CA ASP A 3 -20.31 -6.52 -16.52
C ASP A 3 -19.63 -5.30 -15.85
N GLU A 4 -19.85 -4.10 -16.38
CA GLU A 4 -19.29 -2.82 -15.91
C GLU A 4 -19.46 -2.64 -14.37
N SER A 5 -20.60 -3.11 -13.83
CA SER A 5 -20.86 -3.12 -12.38
C SER A 5 -19.90 -4.02 -11.59
N THR A 6 -19.44 -5.12 -12.21
CA THR A 6 -18.48 -6.04 -11.59
C THR A 6 -17.07 -5.43 -11.56
N VAL A 7 -16.68 -4.69 -12.60
CA VAL A 7 -15.38 -4.00 -12.65
C VAL A 7 -15.34 -2.91 -11.59
N GLU A 8 -16.38 -2.07 -11.49
CA GLU A 8 -16.48 -1.03 -10.45
C GLU A 8 -16.40 -1.62 -9.04
N VAL A 9 -17.09 -2.73 -8.78
CA VAL A 9 -17.05 -3.41 -7.48
C VAL A 9 -15.66 -3.95 -7.16
N VAL A 10 -14.95 -4.51 -8.15
CA VAL A 10 -13.58 -5.03 -7.97
C VAL A 10 -12.60 -3.88 -7.73
N THR A 11 -12.64 -2.81 -8.53
CA THR A 11 -11.80 -1.62 -8.37
C THR A 11 -12.04 -0.98 -6.99
N ALA A 12 -13.30 -0.85 -6.54
CA ALA A 12 -13.63 -0.33 -5.21
C ALA A 12 -13.12 -1.23 -4.06
N ALA A 13 -13.17 -2.55 -4.22
CA ALA A 13 -12.62 -3.49 -3.24
C ALA A 13 -11.09 -3.38 -3.16
N LEU A 14 -10.41 -3.25 -4.30
CA LEU A 14 -8.97 -3.05 -4.37
C LEU A 14 -8.55 -1.73 -3.73
N ASP A 15 -9.28 -0.64 -3.95
CA ASP A 15 -9.01 0.64 -3.29
C ASP A 15 -9.23 0.57 -1.77
N THR A 16 -10.29 -0.11 -1.32
CA THR A 16 -10.54 -0.32 0.11
C THR A 16 -9.40 -1.08 0.76
N GLU A 17 -8.92 -2.14 0.12
CA GLU A 17 -7.80 -2.93 0.63
C GLU A 17 -6.50 -2.12 0.61
N ARG A 18 -6.21 -1.40 -0.48
CA ARG A 18 -5.06 -0.51 -0.62
C ARG A 18 -4.98 0.50 0.53
N ARG A 19 -6.11 1.13 0.90
CA ARG A 19 -6.16 2.09 2.02
C ARG A 19 -5.75 1.48 3.35
N LYS A 20 -6.04 0.19 3.59
CA LYS A 20 -5.59 -0.50 4.81
C LYS A 20 -4.08 -0.63 4.84
N TRP A 21 -3.46 -1.03 3.73
CA TRP A 21 -2.00 -1.15 3.63
C TRP A 21 -1.31 0.21 3.80
N VAL A 22 -1.88 1.29 3.24
CA VAL A 22 -1.40 2.66 3.46
C VAL A 22 -1.49 3.03 4.94
N ALA A 23 -2.64 2.79 5.59
CA ALA A 23 -2.82 3.09 7.01
C ALA A 23 -1.82 2.31 7.89
N LEU A 24 -1.60 1.03 7.61
CA LEU A 24 -0.60 0.22 8.31
C LEU A 24 0.83 0.74 8.11
N ALA A 25 1.16 1.20 6.90
CA ALA A 25 2.46 1.82 6.62
C ALA A 25 2.65 3.14 7.42
N ASP A 26 1.60 3.93 7.57
CA ASP A 26 1.59 5.15 8.37
C ASP A 26 1.71 4.85 9.87
N ASP A 27 1.04 3.82 10.35
CA ASP A 27 1.17 3.35 11.74
C ASP A 27 2.60 2.91 12.04
N LEU A 28 3.22 2.12 11.16
CA LEU A 28 4.63 1.72 11.29
C LEU A 28 5.56 2.94 11.27
N SER A 29 5.28 3.93 10.42
CA SER A 29 6.03 5.20 10.37
C SER A 29 5.97 5.94 11.70
N ALA A 30 4.80 5.99 12.35
CA ALA A 30 4.63 6.61 13.66
C ALA A 30 5.43 5.86 14.74
N VAL A 31 5.37 4.53 14.76
CA VAL A 31 6.13 3.71 15.72
C VAL A 31 7.63 3.83 15.48
N GLN A 32 8.10 3.81 14.23
CA GLN A 32 9.51 3.99 13.87
C GLN A 32 10.04 5.31 14.41
N LYS A 33 9.32 6.42 14.19
CA LYS A 33 9.71 7.75 14.71
C LYS A 33 9.82 7.77 16.24
N ASN A 34 9.01 6.99 16.95
CA ASN A 34 9.12 6.87 18.40
C ASN A 34 10.37 6.08 18.78
N VAL A 35 10.64 4.94 18.13
CA VAL A 35 11.85 4.13 18.36
C VAL A 35 13.14 4.91 18.04
N ASP A 36 13.12 5.75 17.02
CA ASP A 36 14.24 6.63 16.66
C ASP A 36 14.59 7.63 17.76
N ARG A 37 13.63 7.96 18.62
CA ARG A 37 13.81 8.89 19.74
C ARG A 37 14.11 8.20 21.07
N LEU A 38 14.06 6.87 21.14
CA LEU A 38 14.40 6.09 22.32
C LEU A 38 15.91 5.95 22.46
N THR A 39 16.63 7.07 22.51
CA THR A 39 18.08 7.08 22.75
C THR A 39 18.34 7.28 24.24
N LEU A 40 19.26 6.49 24.79
CA LEU A 40 19.67 6.59 26.19
C LEU A 40 21.16 6.97 26.26
N ASP A 41 21.50 7.91 27.14
CA ASP A 41 22.89 8.17 27.48
C ASP A 41 23.49 6.96 28.20
N VAL A 42 24.80 6.76 28.09
CA VAL A 42 25.52 5.67 28.77
C VAL A 42 25.28 5.71 30.28
N THR A 43 25.15 6.89 30.88
CA THR A 43 24.86 7.02 32.33
C THR A 43 23.49 6.50 32.73
N ALA A 44 22.53 6.40 31.81
CA ALA A 44 21.20 5.85 32.09
C ALA A 44 21.25 4.35 32.43
N PHE A 45 22.34 3.67 32.09
CA PHE A 45 22.56 2.25 32.39
C PHE A 45 23.27 2.02 33.72
N PHE A 46 23.68 3.07 34.44
CA PHE A 46 24.39 2.93 35.71
C PHE A 46 23.44 2.53 36.85
N CYS A 47 23.66 1.34 37.40
CA CYS A 47 22.84 0.78 38.48
C CYS A 47 23.63 0.60 39.80
N GLY A 48 24.66 1.42 40.02
CA GLY A 48 25.58 1.29 41.16
C GLY A 48 26.82 0.42 40.87
N ASP A 49 26.91 -0.16 39.67
CA ASP A 49 28.09 -0.90 39.18
C ASP A 49 28.52 -0.33 37.81
N PRO A 50 29.77 0.14 37.63
CA PRO A 50 30.27 0.62 36.35
C PRO A 50 30.17 -0.41 35.21
N THR A 51 30.16 -1.71 35.51
CA THR A 51 30.04 -2.75 34.47
C THR A 51 28.69 -2.72 33.77
N SER A 52 27.63 -2.21 34.42
CA SER A 52 26.29 -2.13 33.81
C SER A 52 26.22 -1.14 32.64
N MET A 53 27.14 -0.17 32.57
CA MET A 53 27.28 0.76 31.44
C MET A 53 27.67 0.04 30.13
N SER A 54 28.20 -1.18 30.20
CA SER A 54 28.49 -2.01 29.02
C SER A 54 27.24 -2.49 28.28
N LEU A 55 26.04 -2.27 28.84
CA LEU A 55 24.76 -2.55 28.17
C LEU A 55 24.38 -1.50 27.14
N ALA A 56 24.94 -0.29 27.21
CA ALA A 56 24.57 0.81 26.32
C ALA A 56 24.73 0.46 24.81
N PRO A 57 25.85 -0.16 24.36
CA PRO A 57 25.98 -0.59 22.97
C PRO A 57 24.97 -1.68 22.57
N THR A 58 24.60 -2.56 23.49
CA THR A 58 23.61 -3.63 23.24
C THR A 58 22.22 -3.04 23.07
N TYR A 59 21.85 -2.08 23.92
CA TYR A 59 20.60 -1.34 23.78
C TYR A 59 20.52 -0.61 22.44
N GLU A 60 21.57 0.12 22.06
CA GLU A 60 21.58 0.87 20.81
C GLU A 60 21.47 -0.04 19.58
N LYS A 61 22.16 -1.19 19.60
CA LYS A 61 22.01 -2.22 18.55
C LYS A 61 20.57 -2.71 18.44
N PHE A 62 19.91 -2.96 19.57
CA PHE A 62 18.52 -3.42 19.58
C PHE A 62 17.55 -2.33 19.10
N ARG A 63 17.72 -1.09 19.56
CA ARG A 63 16.95 0.07 19.09
C ARG A 63 17.08 0.25 17.58
N ALA A 64 18.31 0.22 17.06
CA ALA A 64 18.59 0.34 15.63
C ALA A 64 18.00 -0.83 14.82
N TYR A 65 18.10 -2.05 15.34
CA TYR A 65 17.48 -3.23 14.73
C TYR A 65 15.95 -3.08 14.63
N LEU A 66 15.28 -2.64 15.71
CA LEU A 66 13.84 -2.39 15.69
C LEU A 66 13.47 -1.31 14.68
N ALA A 67 14.19 -0.18 14.66
CA ALA A 67 13.96 0.89 13.70
C ALA A 67 14.07 0.40 12.24
N ALA A 68 15.07 -0.43 11.94
CA ALA A 68 15.26 -1.03 10.62
C ALA A 68 14.10 -1.96 10.23
N ARG A 69 13.65 -2.84 11.14
CA ARG A 69 12.51 -3.73 10.89
C ARG A 69 11.21 -2.97 10.63
N LEU A 70 10.98 -1.88 11.37
CA LEU A 70 9.80 -1.02 11.15
C LEU A 70 9.86 -0.29 9.79
N ALA A 71 11.06 0.17 9.40
CA ALA A 71 11.27 0.78 8.09
C ALA A 71 11.04 -0.20 6.93
N GLU A 72 11.53 -1.43 7.05
CA GLU A 72 11.30 -2.51 6.08
C GLU A 72 9.82 -2.85 5.96
N GLY A 73 9.12 -3.08 7.08
CA GLY A 73 7.68 -3.39 7.04
C GLY A 73 6.85 -2.25 6.44
N ARG A 74 7.22 -1.00 6.69
CA ARG A 74 6.59 0.16 6.06
C ARG A 74 6.79 0.15 4.54
N ALA A 75 7.99 -0.19 4.07
CA ALA A 75 8.29 -0.28 2.64
C ALA A 75 7.46 -1.39 1.98
N GLU A 76 7.42 -2.59 2.59
CA GLU A 76 6.63 -3.72 2.09
C GLU A 76 5.13 -3.39 2.00
N PHE A 77 4.55 -2.74 3.01
CA PHE A 77 3.15 -2.31 2.96
C PHE A 77 2.90 -1.27 1.86
N GLY A 78 3.86 -0.36 1.63
CA GLY A 78 3.83 0.57 0.51
C GLY A 78 3.86 -0.14 -0.85
N GLU A 79 4.67 -1.19 -0.99
CA GLU A 79 4.75 -2.00 -2.21
C GLU A 79 3.43 -2.75 -2.48
N ILE A 80 2.80 -3.32 -1.44
CA ILE A 80 1.48 -3.96 -1.55
C ILE A 80 0.43 -2.96 -1.99
N ALA A 81 0.38 -1.78 -1.35
CA ALA A 81 -0.54 -0.71 -1.74
C ALA A 81 -0.32 -0.28 -3.21
N GLY A 82 0.94 -0.14 -3.61
CA GLY A 82 1.29 0.19 -5.00
C GLY A 82 0.94 -0.91 -6.00
N ALA A 83 0.99 -2.18 -5.59
CA ALA A 83 0.55 -3.31 -6.41
C ALA A 83 -0.97 -3.31 -6.59
N LEU A 84 -1.74 -3.07 -5.52
CA LEU A 84 -3.19 -2.98 -5.58
C LEU A 84 -3.67 -1.83 -6.48
N GLN A 85 -3.00 -0.67 -6.42
CA GLN A 85 -3.30 0.44 -7.32
C GLN A 85 -3.07 0.06 -8.78
N ARG A 86 -1.93 -0.58 -9.11
CA ARG A 86 -1.64 -1.02 -10.48
C ARG A 86 -2.68 -2.00 -11.00
N ILE A 87 -3.12 -2.95 -10.17
CA ILE A 87 -4.18 -3.89 -10.54
C ILE A 87 -5.49 -3.15 -10.82
N ALA A 88 -5.86 -2.17 -9.99
CA ALA A 88 -7.05 -1.34 -10.20
C ALA A 88 -6.97 -0.56 -11.53
N ASP A 89 -5.83 0.08 -11.79
CA ASP A 89 -5.60 0.83 -13.03
C ASP A 89 -5.68 -0.08 -14.28
N ASP A 90 -5.17 -1.32 -14.18
CA ASP A 90 -5.24 -2.32 -15.26
C ASP A 90 -6.69 -2.76 -15.54
N TYR A 91 -7.53 -2.90 -14.51
CA TYR A 91 -8.96 -3.24 -14.67
C TYR A 91 -9.70 -2.12 -15.39
N ASP A 92 -9.59 -0.87 -14.92
CA ASP A 92 -10.25 0.29 -15.51
C ASP A 92 -9.75 0.52 -16.96
N GLY A 93 -8.45 0.33 -17.21
CA GLY A 93 -7.85 0.41 -18.53
C GLY A 93 -8.40 -0.67 -19.49
N SER A 94 -8.52 -1.91 -19.03
CA SER A 94 -9.04 -3.02 -19.84
C SER A 94 -10.51 -2.86 -20.21
N ASP A 95 -11.30 -2.27 -19.31
CA ASP A 95 -12.71 -2.03 -19.52
C ASP A 95 -12.93 -0.89 -20.51
N SER A 96 -12.20 0.22 -20.36
CA SER A 96 -12.25 1.35 -21.30
C SER A 96 -11.87 0.95 -22.75
N VAL A 97 -10.89 0.07 -22.92
CA VAL A 97 -10.50 -0.47 -24.24
C VAL A 97 -11.58 -1.39 -24.82
N SER A 98 -12.25 -2.18 -23.97
CA SER A 98 -13.34 -3.07 -24.37
C SER A 98 -14.58 -2.28 -24.77
N ALA A 99 -14.94 -1.25 -24.00
CA ALA A 99 -16.01 -0.30 -24.31
C ALA A 99 -15.73 0.46 -25.61
N ALA A 100 -14.52 0.99 -25.79
CA ALA A 100 -14.14 1.69 -27.03
C ALA A 100 -14.17 0.77 -28.26
N ARG A 101 -13.79 -0.51 -28.11
CA ARG A 101 -13.93 -1.52 -29.18
C ARG A 101 -15.39 -1.79 -29.51
N LEU A 102 -16.25 -1.97 -28.50
CA LEU A 102 -17.69 -2.20 -28.69
C LEU A 102 -18.33 -1.02 -29.42
N ASP A 103 -18.05 0.22 -29.01
CA ASP A 103 -18.51 1.42 -29.70
C ASP A 103 -18.03 1.48 -31.16
N SER A 104 -16.79 1.07 -31.43
CA SER A 104 -16.27 1.01 -32.81
C SER A 104 -16.94 -0.06 -33.70
N TYR A 105 -17.46 -1.14 -33.12
CA TYR A 105 -18.18 -2.20 -33.84
C TYR A 105 -19.67 -1.88 -34.00
N TYR A 106 -20.31 -1.37 -32.94
CA TYR A 106 -21.76 -1.10 -32.92
C TYR A 106 -22.12 0.32 -33.39
N GLY A 107 -21.25 1.31 -33.23
CA GLY A 107 -21.41 2.65 -33.79
C GLY A 107 -21.06 2.74 -35.28
N ARG A 108 -20.45 1.70 -35.87
CA ARG A 108 -20.15 1.61 -37.31
C ARG A 108 -21.26 0.94 -38.13
N PHE A 109 -22.18 0.23 -37.49
CA PHE A 109 -23.40 -0.24 -38.14
C PHE A 109 -24.52 0.75 -37.85
N ASP A 110 -24.63 1.77 -38.70
CA ASP A 110 -25.93 2.40 -38.94
C ASP A 110 -26.84 1.27 -39.44
N LEU A 111 -27.71 0.79 -38.55
CA LEU A 111 -28.68 -0.25 -38.92
C LEU A 111 -29.50 0.32 -40.08
N PRO A 112 -29.49 -0.30 -41.27
CA PRO A 112 -30.40 0.14 -42.33
C PRO A 112 -31.81 -0.02 -41.76
N GLY A 113 -32.47 1.11 -41.55
CA GLY A 113 -33.85 1.14 -41.12
C GLY A 113 -34.70 0.40 -42.15
N GLU A 114 -35.10 -0.83 -41.82
CA GLU A 114 -36.19 -1.49 -42.50
C GLU A 114 -37.53 -0.98 -41.91
N VAL A 115 -38.13 -0.08 -42.68
CA VAL A 115 -39.54 0.02 -43.10
C VAL A 115 -40.64 -0.30 -42.08
N GLU A 116 -41.55 0.66 -41.85
CA GLU A 116 -43.01 0.46 -42.03
C GLU A 116 -43.77 1.80 -41.95
N GLY A 117 -44.58 2.09 -42.98
CA GLY A 117 -45.49 3.24 -43.07
C GLY A 117 -45.61 3.84 -44.47
#